data_AF-A0A957G2K1-F1
#
_entry.id   AF-A0A957G2K1-F1
#
_cell.length_a   1.000
_cell.length_b   1.000
_cell.length_c   1.000
_cell.angle_alpha   90.00
_cell.angle_beta   90.00
_cell.angle_gamma   90.00
#
_symmetry.space_group_name_H-M   'P 1'
#
loop_
_entity.id
_entity.type
_entity.pdbx_description
1 polymer ?
#
loop_
_entity_poly.entity_id
_entity_poly.type
_entity_poly.pdbx_seq_one_letter_code
_entity_poly.pdbx_strand_id
1 'polypeptide(L)'
;GLATQEEGGRLHIIINRSLNDLIIQVQDDGAGFDPGELARWREGGQREIDPAGKKRESIGLRNIDERLRTLYGPTYGLIIQSEIGSGSTVIIKLPLEPDGHAYPDR
;
A
#
# COMPACT_ATOMS: atom_id res chain seq x y z
N GLY A 1 0.29 9.43 -4.56
CA GLY A 1 -0.82 9.43 -3.60
C GLY A 1 -1.27 10.85 -3.32
N LEU A 2 -2.40 11.04 -2.63
CA LEU A 2 -3.03 12.34 -2.30
C LEU A 2 -2.01 13.48 -2.18
N ALA A 3 -1.78 14.20 -3.27
CA ALA A 3 -1.17 15.50 -3.22
C ALA A 3 -2.18 16.44 -2.55
N THR A 4 -1.70 17.42 -1.79
CA THR A 4 -2.54 18.43 -1.16
C THR A 4 -3.41 19.10 -2.23
N GLN A 5 -4.70 18.77 -2.27
CA GLN A 5 -5.69 19.43 -3.12
C GLN A 5 -6.24 20.64 -2.34
N GLU A 6 -6.32 21.80 -3.00
CA GLU A 6 -6.80 23.05 -2.37
C GLU A 6 -8.26 22.95 -1.89
N GLU A 7 -9.06 22.05 -2.49
CA GLU A 7 -10.47 21.84 -2.16
C GLU A 7 -10.72 20.69 -1.15
N GLY A 8 -9.65 20.06 -0.64
CA GLY A 8 -9.73 18.85 0.19
C GLY A 8 -9.92 17.58 -0.65
N GLY A 9 -9.44 16.44 -0.13
CA GLY A 9 -9.53 15.14 -0.81
C GLY A 9 -10.54 14.20 -0.13
N ARG A 10 -11.10 13.26 -0.88
CA ARG A 10 -11.93 12.18 -0.34
C ARG A 10 -11.12 10.91 -0.18
N LEU A 11 -11.32 10.27 0.97
CA LEU A 11 -10.77 8.96 1.28
C LEU A 11 -11.92 7.99 1.52
N HIS A 12 -12.00 6.91 0.75
CA HIS A 12 -12.96 5.83 0.94
C HIS A 12 -12.24 4.59 1.47
N ILE A 13 -12.72 4.05 2.58
CA ILE A 13 -12.19 2.84 3.19
C ILE A 13 -13.28 1.76 3.15
N ILE A 14 -12.98 0.64 2.51
CA ILE A 14 -13.89 -0.49 2.37
C ILE A 14 -13.22 -1.71 3.02
N ILE A 15 -13.92 -2.37 3.94
CA ILE A 15 -13.43 -3.55 4.64
C ILE A 15 -14.35 -4.71 4.30
N ASN A 16 -13.79 -5.77 3.72
CA ASN A 16 -14.52 -6.99 3.38
C ASN A 16 -13.84 -8.21 3.99
N ARG A 17 -14.64 -9.13 4.51
CA ARG A 17 -14.19 -10.47 4.87
C ARG A 17 -14.40 -11.41 3.69
N SER A 18 -13.39 -12.20 3.36
CA SER A 18 -13.46 -13.23 2.33
C SER A 18 -12.81 -14.51 2.84
N LEU A 19 -13.61 -15.54 3.16
CA LEU A 19 -13.13 -16.78 3.77
C LEU A 19 -12.31 -16.50 5.05
N ASN A 20 -11.00 -16.76 4.97
CA ASN A 20 -10.01 -16.57 6.03
C ASN A 20 -9.22 -15.27 5.91
N ASP A 21 -9.58 -14.41 4.96
CA ASP A 21 -8.88 -13.16 4.67
C ASP A 21 -9.73 -11.94 5.05
N LEU A 22 -9.06 -10.90 5.54
CA LEU A 22 -9.58 -9.55 5.64
C LEU A 22 -8.97 -8.71 4.51
N ILE A 23 -9.83 -8.14 3.67
CA ILE A 23 -9.46 -7.27 2.54
C ILE A 23 -9.86 -5.84 2.88
N ILE A 24 -8.86 -4.97 3.05
CA ILE A 24 -9.05 -3.55 3.30
C ILE A 24 -8.66 -2.79 2.03
N GLN A 25 -9.58 -2.03 1.48
CA GLN A 25 -9.33 -1.16 0.33
C GLN A 25 -9.37 0.29 0.80
N VAL A 26 -8.30 1.03 0.51
CA VAL A 26 -8.18 2.45 0.79
C VAL A 26 -8.08 3.16 -0.54
N GLN A 27 -9.09 3.98 -0.86
CA GLN A 27 -9.19 4.70 -2.11
C GLN A 27 -9.12 6.19 -1.86
N ASP A 28 -8.34 6.89 -2.68
CA ASP A 28 -8.27 8.34 -2.69
C ASP A 28 -8.56 8.90 -4.08
N ASP A 29 -9.12 10.11 -4.16
CA ASP A 29 -9.33 10.85 -5.40
C ASP A 29 -8.21 11.89 -5.67
N GLY A 30 -7.00 11.60 -5.19
CA GLY A 30 -5.83 12.44 -5.35
C GLY A 30 -5.24 12.43 -6.75
N ALA A 31 -4.01 12.94 -6.87
CA ALA A 31 -3.28 12.99 -8.14
C ALA A 31 -2.85 11.62 -8.69
N GLY A 32 -3.03 10.53 -7.92
CA GLY A 32 -2.52 9.20 -8.26
C GLY A 32 -0.99 9.07 -8.11
N PHE A 33 -0.45 7.98 -8.63
CA PHE A 33 0.98 7.67 -8.68
C PHE A 33 1.46 7.62 -10.14
N ASP A 34 2.73 7.99 -10.36
CA ASP A 34 3.37 7.79 -11.65
C ASP A 34 3.47 6.28 -11.97
N PRO A 35 3.09 5.84 -13.19
CA PRO A 35 3.19 4.42 -13.56
C PRO A 35 4.61 3.88 -13.46
N GLY A 36 5.62 4.71 -13.74
CA GLY A 36 7.03 4.35 -13.56
C GLY A 36 7.40 4.15 -12.09
N GLU A 37 6.89 4.99 -11.18
CA GLU A 37 7.06 4.80 -9.73
C GLU A 37 6.43 3.50 -9.26
N LEU A 38 5.21 3.21 -9.73
CA LEU A 38 4.50 1.99 -9.39
C LEU A 38 5.23 0.74 -9.91
N ALA A 39 5.75 0.79 -11.14
CA ALA A 39 6.56 -0.30 -11.71
C ALA A 39 7.81 -0.58 -10.87
N ARG A 40 8.54 0.48 -10.46
CA ARG A 40 9.73 0.33 -9.61
C ARG A 40 9.42 -0.20 -8.22
N TRP A 41 8.29 0.20 -7.64
CA TRP A 41 7.82 -0.37 -6.38
C TRP A 41 7.58 -1.88 -6.54
N ARG A 42 6.94 -2.32 -7.63
CA ARG A 42 6.68 -3.75 -7.92
C ARG A 42 7.97 -4.55 -8.15
N GLU A 43 8.95 -3.97 -8.82
CA GLU A 43 10.23 -4.61 -9.14
C GLU A 43 11.19 -4.68 -7.93
N GLY A 44 10.78 -4.21 -6.76
CA GLY A 44 11.66 -4.15 -5.61
C GLY A 44 12.78 -3.13 -5.79
N GLY A 45 12.64 -2.18 -6.72
CA GLY A 45 13.57 -1.07 -6.91
C GLY A 45 13.56 -0.14 -5.70
N GLN A 46 14.71 0.00 -5.05
CA GLN A 46 14.98 1.15 -4.19
C GLN A 46 15.09 2.35 -5.13
N ARG A 47 14.28 3.41 -4.96
CA ARG A 47 14.67 4.70 -5.57
C ARG A 47 15.29 5.61 -4.56
N GLU A 48 16.55 5.89 -4.89
CA GLU A 48 17.27 7.13 -4.71
C GLU A 48 16.37 8.36 -4.60
N ILE A 49 16.88 9.26 -3.79
CA ILE A 49 16.34 10.56 -3.44
C ILE A 49 16.14 11.36 -4.74
N ASP A 50 14.91 11.77 -5.03
CA ASP A 50 14.63 12.78 -6.06
C ASP A 50 15.48 14.05 -5.78
N PRO A 51 16.14 14.66 -6.78
CA PRO A 51 16.85 15.94 -6.62
C PRO A 51 15.99 17.08 -6.02
N ALA A 52 14.66 16.97 -6.02
CA ALA A 52 13.73 17.89 -5.33
C ALA A 52 13.49 17.56 -3.83
N GLY A 53 14.17 16.57 -3.25
CA GLY A 53 14.12 16.26 -1.82
C GLY A 53 12.81 15.61 -1.34
N LYS A 54 11.89 15.24 -2.24
CA LYS A 54 10.66 14.50 -1.90
C LYS A 54 10.97 13.01 -1.67
N LYS A 55 11.52 12.69 -0.49
CA LYS A 55 11.20 11.39 0.15
C LYS A 55 9.75 11.48 0.60
N ARG A 56 8.87 10.49 0.37
CA ARG A 56 7.93 10.03 1.43
C ARG A 56 6.95 8.88 1.13
N GLU A 57 6.49 8.61 -0.08
CA GLU A 57 5.36 7.65 -0.21
C GLU A 57 5.77 6.18 -0.44
N SER A 58 6.77 5.92 -1.29
CA SER A 58 7.15 4.55 -1.69
C SER A 58 7.79 3.73 -0.56
N ILE A 59 8.54 4.37 0.35
CA ILE A 59 9.19 3.71 1.49
C ILE A 59 8.15 3.18 2.49
N GLY A 60 7.11 3.96 2.76
CA GLY A 60 6.07 3.59 3.73
C GLY A 60 5.28 2.37 3.27
N LEU A 61 4.78 2.38 2.03
CA LEU A 61 3.99 1.28 1.47
C LEU A 61 4.83 0.00 1.33
N ARG A 62 6.10 0.12 0.93
CA ARG A 62 6.99 -1.03 0.84
C ARG A 62 7.28 -1.67 2.19
N ASN A 63 7.59 -0.87 3.21
CA ASN A 63 7.83 -1.40 4.56
C ASN A 63 6.60 -2.14 5.09
N ILE A 64 5.39 -1.67 4.76
CA ILE A 64 4.15 -2.36 5.10
C ILE A 64 4.04 -3.68 4.33
N ASP A 65 4.21 -3.69 3.00
CA ASP A 65 4.14 -4.91 2.18
C ASP A 65 5.15 -5.98 2.65
N GLU A 66 6.40 -5.60 2.86
CA GLU A 66 7.45 -6.49 3.36
C GLU A 66 7.09 -7.06 4.74
N ARG A 67 6.64 -6.21 5.67
CA ARG A 67 6.23 -6.66 7.01
C ARG A 67 5.06 -7.62 6.97
N LEU A 68 4.05 -7.36 6.14
CA LEU A 68 2.90 -8.25 5.98
C LEU A 68 3.31 -9.62 5.43
N ARG A 69 4.18 -9.64 4.42
CA ARG A 69 4.72 -10.89 3.86
C ARG A 69 5.58 -11.65 4.86
N THR A 70 6.40 -10.96 5.66
CA THR A 70 7.23 -11.58 6.70
C THR A 70 6.39 -12.18 7.81
N LEU A 71 5.34 -11.49 8.26
CA LEU A 71 4.53 -11.94 9.40
C LEU A 71 3.51 -13.02 9.03
N TYR A 72 2.89 -12.91 7.85
CA TYR A 72 1.74 -13.75 7.50
C TYR A 72 2.00 -14.66 6.30
N GLY A 73 3.14 -14.50 5.61
CA GLY A 73 3.51 -15.29 4.45
C GLY A 73 3.30 -14.57 3.12
N PRO A 74 3.87 -15.11 2.02
CA PRO A 74 3.99 -14.42 0.75
C PRO A 74 2.66 -14.15 0.03
N THR A 75 1.57 -14.77 0.47
CA THR A 75 0.21 -14.57 -0.07
C THR A 75 -0.47 -13.30 0.46
N TYR A 76 0.07 -12.69 1.51
CA TYR A 76 -0.40 -11.43 2.09
C TYR A 76 0.48 -10.26 1.65
N GLY A 77 0.00 -9.04 1.88
CA GLY A 77 0.69 -7.83 1.44
C GLY A 77 -0.25 -6.78 0.87
N LEU A 78 0.32 -5.94 0.03
CA LEU A 78 -0.35 -4.83 -0.63
C LEU A 78 -0.50 -5.07 -2.13
N ILE A 79 -1.60 -4.59 -2.69
CA ILE A 79 -1.78 -4.37 -4.12
C ILE A 79 -2.10 -2.89 -4.30
N ILE A 80 -1.36 -2.23 -5.18
CA ILE A 80 -1.56 -0.80 -5.49
C ILE A 80 -2.02 -0.69 -6.94
N GLN A 81 -3.15 -0.02 -7.11
CA GLN A 81 -3.73 0.38 -8.39
C GLN A 81 -3.83 1.90 -8.39
N SER A 82 -3.29 2.56 -9.40
CA SER A 82 -3.34 4.01 -9.49
C SER A 82 -3.08 4.46 -10.91
N GLU A 83 -3.64 5.61 -11.24
CA GLU A 83 -3.45 6.32 -12.50
C GLU A 83 -3.37 7.82 -12.20
N ILE A 84 -2.48 8.52 -12.90
CA ILE A 84 -2.30 9.96 -12.73
C ILE A 84 -3.62 10.68 -13.02
N GLY A 85 -4.07 11.50 -12.07
CA GLY A 85 -5.31 12.27 -12.16
C GLY A 85 -6.59 11.50 -11.80
N SER A 86 -6.52 10.20 -11.57
CA SER A 86 -7.67 9.36 -11.19
C SER A 86 -7.63 8.89 -9.72
N GLY A 87 -6.60 9.28 -8.97
CA GLY A 87 -6.40 8.84 -7.60
C GLY A 87 -5.70 7.48 -7.46
N SER A 88 -5.83 6.88 -6.29
CA SER A 88 -5.16 5.61 -5.96
C SER A 88 -6.06 4.69 -5.17
N THR A 89 -5.86 3.38 -5.35
CA THR A 89 -6.46 2.33 -4.55
C THR A 89 -5.35 1.44 -4.01
N VAL A 90 -5.24 1.38 -2.68
CA VAL A 90 -4.35 0.45 -1.97
C VAL A 90 -5.22 -0.65 -1.35
N ILE A 91 -4.95 -1.88 -1.74
CA ILE A 91 -5.63 -3.08 -1.24
C ILE A 91 -4.67 -3.80 -0.30
N ILE A 92 -5.08 -3.98 0.94
CA ILE A 92 -4.33 -4.69 1.97
C ILE A 92 -5.02 -6.03 2.17
N LYS A 93 -4.25 -7.12 2.05
CA LYS A 93 -4.72 -8.47 2.35
C LYS A 93 -4.08 -8.96 3.65
N LEU A 94 -4.92 -9.32 4.62
CA LEU A 94 -4.54 -9.81 5.95
C LEU A 94 -5.23 -11.15 6.25
N PRO A 95 -4.67 -12.01 7.10
CA PRO A 95 -5.43 -13.10 7.68
C PRO A 95 -6.49 -12.54 8.62
N LEU A 96 -7.67 -13.14 8.62
CA LEU A 96 -8.76 -12.77 9.52
C LEU A 96 -8.46 -13.18 10.97
N GLU A 97 -7.86 -14.36 11.13
CA GLU A 97 -7.34 -14.84 12.39
C GLU A 97 -5.83 -14.98 12.22
N PRO A 98 -5.01 -14.16 12.90
CA PRO A 98 -3.58 -14.37 12.88
C PRO A 98 -3.30 -15.73 13.52
N ASP A 99 -2.64 -16.64 12.80
CA ASP A 99 -2.18 -17.90 13.38
C ASP A 99 -1.45 -17.58 14.69
N GLY A 100 -1.76 -18.33 15.77
CA GLY A 100 -1.23 -18.12 17.12
C GLY A 100 0.30 -18.21 17.24
N HIS A 101 1.02 -18.35 16.12
CA HIS A 101 2.46 -18.39 15.96
C HIS A 101 3.07 -17.09 15.37
N ALA A 102 2.29 -16.01 15.17
CA ALA A 102 2.76 -14.78 14.52
C ALA A 102 3.85 -13.98 15.28
N TYR A 103 4.31 -14.47 16.43
CA TYR A 103 5.56 -14.05 17.07
C TYR A 103 6.35 -15.30 17.49
N PRO A 104 7.35 -15.76 16.71
CA PRO A 104 8.40 -16.58 17.30
C PRO A 104 9.13 -15.69 18.32
N ASP A 105 9.20 -16.17 19.55
CA ASP A 105 9.81 -15.61 20.76
C ASP A 105 10.70 -14.37 20.61
N ARG A 106 10.40 -13.36 21.44
CA ARG A 106 11.39 -12.36 21.87
C ARG A 106 12.42 -13.00 22.79
#